data_AF-A0A2E5ARJ8-F1
#
_entry.id   AF-A0A2E5ARJ8-F1
#
_cell.length_a   1.000
_cell.length_b   1.000
_cell.length_c   1.000
_cell.angle_alpha   90.00
_cell.angle_beta   90.00
_cell.angle_gamma   90.00
#
_symmetry.space_group_name_H-M   'P 1'
#
loop_
_entity.id
_entity.type
_entity.pdbx_description
1 polymer ?
#
loop_
_entity_poly.entity_id
_entity_poly.type
_entity_poly.pdbx_seq_one_letter_code
_entity_poly.pdbx_strand_id
1 'polypeptide(L)'
;MKLSIKHILLSTLSLTLISRAVFFYLNKSTKKDFLNSNDKIETLESEILNLEISNLKKNYELLEAYNYNVVLNRLQTAKANELKLQEIYKDSIVSEKFQIKYKEYNDCVNLLYNTTTHETIHLQKKILDLVEKAGENKKNNLHTSTIQKDVKYTSSLILNKKNNIENICAKFDSLHFVINTYIK
;
A
#
# COMPACT_ATOMS: atom_id res chain seq x y z
N MET A 1 -31.95 -7.59 -75.18
CA MET A 1 -31.26 -6.32 -74.89
C MET A 1 -29.77 -6.57 -74.80
N LYS A 2 -28.94 -5.97 -75.68
CA LYS A 2 -27.47 -6.02 -75.55
C LYS A 2 -27.05 -4.86 -74.64
N LEU A 3 -26.56 -5.18 -73.44
CA LEU A 3 -25.98 -4.19 -72.54
C LEU A 3 -24.67 -3.66 -73.15
N SER A 4 -24.60 -2.34 -73.34
CA SER A 4 -23.40 -1.67 -73.84
C SER A 4 -22.27 -1.79 -72.81
N ILE A 5 -21.04 -2.01 -73.27
CA ILE A 5 -19.82 -2.08 -72.43
C ILE A 5 -19.68 -0.85 -71.52
N LYS A 6 -20.16 0.32 -71.98
CA LYS A 6 -20.19 1.56 -71.17
C LYS A 6 -21.07 1.44 -69.92
N HIS A 7 -22.17 0.68 -70.01
CA HIS A 7 -23.09 0.47 -68.88
C HIS A 7 -22.51 -0.53 -67.88
N ILE A 8 -21.79 -1.55 -68.38
CA ILE A 8 -21.06 -2.51 -67.54
C ILE A 8 -19.96 -1.76 -66.75
N LEU A 9 -19.17 -0.91 -67.40
CA LEU A 9 -18.14 -0.08 -66.78
C LEU A 9 -18.69 0.88 -65.70
N LEU A 10 -19.83 1.52 -65.97
CA LEU A 10 -20.47 2.41 -65.00
C LEU A 10 -21.02 1.63 -63.80
N SER A 11 -21.57 0.43 -64.04
CA SER A 11 -22.06 -0.45 -62.98
C SER A 11 -20.96 -1.02 -62.09
N THR A 12 -19.79 -1.35 -62.66
CA THR A 12 -18.64 -1.84 -61.88
C THR A 12 -17.95 -0.71 -61.11
N LEU A 13 -17.88 0.50 -61.67
CA LEU A 13 -17.37 1.68 -60.97
C LEU A 13 -18.27 2.05 -59.77
N SER A 14 -19.59 2.01 -59.95
CA SER A 14 -20.53 2.27 -58.85
C SER A 14 -20.46 1.19 -57.77
N LEU A 15 -20.37 -0.11 -58.13
CA LEU A 15 -20.18 -1.19 -57.14
C LEU A 15 -18.89 -1.04 -56.33
N THR A 16 -17.78 -0.68 -56.97
CA THR A 16 -16.48 -0.52 -56.29
C THR A 16 -16.45 0.68 -55.36
N LEU A 17 -17.09 1.80 -55.75
CA LEU A 17 -17.24 2.98 -54.90
C LEU A 17 -18.15 2.71 -53.69
N ILE A 18 -19.28 2.03 -53.89
CA ILE A 18 -20.19 1.64 -52.80
C ILE A 18 -19.48 0.69 -51.83
N SER A 19 -18.76 -0.31 -52.34
CA SER A 19 -17.99 -1.25 -51.51
C SER A 19 -16.92 -0.54 -50.65
N ARG A 20 -16.17 0.41 -51.24
CA ARG A 20 -15.20 1.24 -50.49
C ARG A 20 -15.87 2.13 -49.45
N ALA A 21 -17.01 2.75 -49.79
CA ALA A 21 -17.74 3.60 -48.85
C ALA A 21 -18.29 2.79 -47.67
N VAL A 22 -18.85 1.61 -47.92
CA VAL A 22 -19.33 0.69 -46.87
C VAL A 22 -18.17 0.22 -45.99
N PHE A 23 -17.04 -0.19 -46.58
CA PHE A 23 -15.85 -0.59 -45.83
C PHE A 23 -15.32 0.56 -44.96
N PHE A 24 -15.25 1.78 -45.49
CA PHE A 24 -14.81 2.96 -44.74
C PHE A 24 -15.76 3.28 -43.59
N TYR A 25 -17.07 3.23 -43.82
CA TYR A 25 -18.07 3.56 -42.80
C TYR A 25 -18.09 2.52 -41.67
N LEU A 26 -18.04 1.23 -42.02
CA LEU A 26 -17.95 0.14 -41.05
C LEU A 26 -16.66 0.25 -40.22
N ASN A 27 -15.49 0.39 -40.86
CA ASN A 27 -14.23 0.52 -40.12
C ASN A 27 -14.13 1.82 -39.31
N LYS A 28 -14.75 2.91 -39.76
CA LYS A 28 -14.77 4.18 -39.03
C LYS A 28 -15.62 4.08 -37.76
N SER A 29 -16.77 3.39 -37.82
CA SER A 29 -17.58 3.12 -36.63
C SER A 29 -16.83 2.22 -35.65
N THR A 30 -16.32 1.07 -36.13
CA THR A 30 -15.60 0.11 -35.27
C THR A 30 -14.37 0.72 -34.61
N LYS A 31 -13.59 1.54 -35.33
CA LYS A 31 -12.44 2.27 -34.74
C LYS A 31 -12.87 3.30 -33.69
N LYS A 32 -13.96 4.04 -33.94
CA LYS A 32 -14.47 5.05 -33.00
C LYS A 32 -15.02 4.41 -31.73
N ASP A 33 -15.75 3.31 -31.87
CA ASP A 33 -16.29 2.55 -30.74
C ASP A 33 -15.17 1.88 -29.93
N PHE A 34 -14.13 1.36 -30.60
CA PHE A 34 -12.95 0.77 -29.95
C PHE A 34 -12.09 1.81 -29.21
N LEU A 35 -11.88 2.99 -29.79
CA LEU A 35 -11.18 4.10 -29.11
C LEU A 35 -11.97 4.56 -27.86
N ASN A 36 -13.30 4.72 -28.00
CA ASN A 36 -14.16 5.10 -26.89
C ASN A 36 -14.22 4.02 -25.79
N SER A 37 -14.14 2.73 -26.13
CA SER A 37 -14.05 1.66 -25.13
C SER A 37 -12.70 1.64 -24.42
N ASN A 38 -11.59 1.90 -25.11
CA ASN A 38 -10.26 1.94 -24.50
C ASN A 38 -10.12 3.12 -23.54
N ASP A 39 -10.59 4.31 -23.93
CA ASP A 39 -10.59 5.49 -23.06
C ASP A 39 -11.38 5.25 -21.76
N LYS A 40 -12.49 4.51 -21.84
CA LYS A 40 -13.29 4.10 -20.67
C LYS A 40 -12.56 3.09 -19.79
N ILE A 41 -11.87 2.12 -20.38
CA ILE A 41 -11.07 1.12 -19.64
C ILE A 41 -9.93 1.82 -18.90
N GLU A 42 -9.17 2.69 -19.58
CA GLU A 42 -8.09 3.45 -18.96
C GLU A 42 -8.58 4.37 -17.83
N THR A 43 -9.77 4.98 -18.00
CA THR A 43 -10.40 5.79 -16.96
C THR A 43 -10.73 4.93 -15.73
N LEU A 44 -11.36 3.77 -15.92
CA LEU A 44 -11.69 2.84 -14.84
C LEU A 44 -10.44 2.32 -14.13
N GLU A 45 -9.39 1.97 -14.88
CA GLU A 45 -8.11 1.53 -14.31
C GLU A 45 -7.48 2.63 -13.43
N SER A 46 -7.55 3.89 -13.88
CA SER A 46 -7.08 5.03 -13.09
C SER A 46 -7.92 5.25 -11.83
N GLU A 47 -9.25 5.10 -11.91
CA GLU A 47 -10.14 5.21 -10.75
C GLU A 47 -9.86 4.11 -9.73
N ILE A 48 -9.69 2.87 -10.17
CA ILE A 48 -9.32 1.73 -9.33
C ILE A 48 -7.99 2.00 -8.62
N LEU A 49 -6.96 2.43 -9.37
CA LEU A 49 -5.65 2.76 -8.79
C LEU A 49 -5.77 3.84 -7.71
N ASN A 50 -6.54 4.90 -7.97
CA ASN A 50 -6.76 5.97 -7.00
C ASN A 50 -7.47 5.47 -5.73
N LEU A 51 -8.45 4.58 -5.86
CA LEU A 51 -9.11 3.94 -4.73
C LEU A 51 -8.15 3.05 -3.93
N GLU A 52 -7.29 2.28 -4.59
CA GLU A 52 -6.28 1.45 -3.94
C GLU A 52 -5.28 2.31 -3.14
N ILE A 53 -4.82 3.43 -3.71
CA ILE A 53 -3.95 4.40 -3.02
C ILE A 53 -4.67 5.07 -1.83
N SER A 54 -5.95 5.44 -1.98
CA SER A 54 -6.74 5.99 -0.89
C SER A 54 -6.87 5.00 0.27
N ASN A 55 -7.13 3.72 -0.02
CA ASN A 55 -7.18 2.66 0.98
C ASN A 55 -5.82 2.43 1.64
N LEU A 56 -4.73 2.47 0.86
CA LEU A 56 -3.37 2.38 1.39
C LEU A 56 -3.08 3.50 2.41
N LYS A 57 -3.48 4.73 2.11
CA LYS A 57 -3.34 5.89 3.01
C LYS A 57 -4.12 5.68 4.31
N LYS A 58 -5.39 5.24 4.23
CA LYS A 58 -6.20 4.93 5.42
C LYS A 58 -5.56 3.85 6.29
N ASN A 59 -5.05 2.78 5.68
CA ASN A 59 -4.38 1.70 6.42
C ASN A 59 -3.10 2.19 7.10
N TYR A 60 -2.37 3.10 6.48
CA TYR A 60 -1.22 3.77 7.09
C TYR A 60 -1.63 4.65 8.28
N GLU A 61 -2.66 5.48 8.15
CA GLU A 61 -3.17 6.31 9.24
C GLU A 61 -3.62 5.45 10.45
N LEU A 62 -4.24 4.30 10.20
CA LEU A 62 -4.58 3.34 11.24
C LEU A 62 -3.34 2.76 11.94
N LEU A 63 -2.27 2.47 11.19
CA LEU A 63 -1.00 2.03 11.76
C LEU A 63 -0.35 3.13 12.62
N GLU A 64 -0.38 4.38 12.18
CA GLU A 64 0.13 5.51 12.96
C GLU A 64 -0.66 5.72 14.25
N ALA A 65 -2.00 5.69 14.17
CA ALA A 65 -2.86 5.79 15.34
C ALA A 65 -2.61 4.63 16.31
N TYR A 66 -2.41 3.41 15.81
CA TYR A 66 -2.05 2.26 16.63
C TYR A 66 -0.69 2.49 17.31
N ASN A 67 0.34 2.90 16.57
CA ASN A 67 1.65 3.20 17.15
C ASN A 67 1.58 4.27 18.23
N TYR A 68 0.90 5.37 17.95
CA TYR A 68 0.76 6.48 18.89
C TYR A 68 0.02 6.06 20.16
N ASN A 69 -1.07 5.31 20.06
CA ASN A 69 -1.85 4.95 21.25
C ASN A 69 -1.25 3.76 22.00
N VAL A 70 -0.83 2.72 21.28
CA VAL A 70 -0.55 1.40 21.86
C VAL A 70 0.91 1.27 22.26
N VAL A 71 1.84 1.74 21.42
CA VAL A 71 3.27 1.66 21.72
C VAL A 71 3.65 2.73 22.74
N LEU A 72 3.15 3.96 22.60
CA LEU A 72 3.44 5.02 23.58
C LEU A 72 2.99 4.65 24.98
N ASN A 73 1.78 4.10 25.14
CA ASN A 73 1.28 3.67 26.45
C ASN A 73 2.18 2.60 27.10
N ARG A 74 2.71 1.66 26.30
CA ARG A 74 3.67 0.66 26.80
C ARG A 74 5.01 1.28 27.17
N LEU A 75 5.52 2.20 26.37
CA LEU A 75 6.76 2.94 26.69
C LEU A 75 6.60 3.79 27.94
N GLN A 76 5.46 4.44 28.14
CA GLN A 76 5.13 5.18 29.36
C GLN A 76 5.06 4.26 30.58
N THR A 77 4.40 3.11 30.44
CA THR A 77 4.34 2.08 31.48
C THR A 77 5.75 1.58 31.84
N ALA A 78 6.59 1.35 30.82
CA ALA A 78 7.97 0.94 31.03
C ALA A 78 8.78 2.01 31.76
N LYS A 79 8.59 3.27 31.39
CA LYS A 79 9.24 4.41 32.03
C LYS A 79 8.84 4.56 33.49
N ALA A 80 7.57 4.35 33.82
CA ALA A 80 7.07 4.43 35.20
C ALA A 80 7.74 3.40 36.13
N ASN A 81 8.07 2.22 35.59
CA ASN A 81 8.69 1.13 36.37
C ASN A 81 10.22 1.16 36.35
N GLU A 82 10.85 1.98 35.52
CA GLU A 82 12.29 1.97 35.27
C GLU A 82 13.11 2.11 36.57
N LEU A 83 12.80 3.10 37.41
CA LEU A 83 13.57 3.36 38.64
C LEU A 83 13.50 2.19 39.62
N LYS A 84 12.29 1.66 39.88
CA LYS A 84 12.10 0.50 40.77
C LYS A 84 12.83 -0.73 40.26
N LEU A 85 12.82 -0.97 38.95
CA LEU A 85 13.53 -2.10 38.36
C LEU A 85 15.05 -1.96 38.43
N GLN A 86 15.56 -0.74 38.27
CA GLN A 86 16.98 -0.44 38.46
C GLN A 86 17.41 -0.62 39.92
N GLU A 87 16.57 -0.25 40.89
CA GLU A 87 16.82 -0.49 42.32
C GLU A 87 16.89 -1.99 42.60
N ILE A 88 15.89 -2.75 42.16
CA ILE A 88 15.89 -4.22 42.30
C ILE A 88 17.16 -4.80 41.66
N TYR A 89 17.54 -4.37 40.46
CA TYR A 89 18.75 -4.87 39.78
C TYR A 89 20.05 -4.56 40.52
N LYS A 90 20.14 -3.40 41.19
CA LYS A 90 21.32 -2.97 41.95
C LYS A 90 21.45 -3.68 43.29
N ASP A 91 20.34 -4.05 43.91
CA ASP A 91 20.35 -4.85 45.13
C ASP A 91 20.86 -6.27 44.82
N SER A 92 22.04 -6.59 45.33
CA SER A 92 22.87 -7.78 45.03
C SER A 92 22.24 -9.15 45.39
N ILE A 93 20.96 -9.19 45.75
CA ILE A 93 20.20 -10.37 46.20
C ILE A 93 19.33 -10.96 45.07
N VAL A 94 19.25 -10.32 43.89
CA VAL A 94 18.31 -10.79 42.86
C VAL A 94 18.72 -12.11 42.23
N SER A 95 17.72 -13.00 42.09
CA SER A 95 17.90 -14.27 41.41
C SER A 95 18.31 -14.08 39.95
N GLU A 96 19.13 -15.00 39.44
CA GLU A 96 19.51 -15.11 38.02
C GLU A 96 18.28 -15.01 37.08
N LYS A 97 17.14 -15.56 37.51
CA LYS A 97 15.86 -15.50 36.77
C LYS A 97 15.37 -14.07 36.54
N PHE A 98 15.52 -13.18 37.52
CA PHE A 98 15.16 -11.77 37.35
C PHE A 98 16.07 -11.09 36.34
N GLN A 99 17.39 -11.28 36.46
CA GLN A 99 18.35 -10.61 35.58
C GLN A 99 18.14 -10.98 34.10
N ILE A 100 17.89 -12.26 33.82
CA ILE A 100 17.55 -12.74 32.48
C ILE A 100 16.27 -12.05 31.97
N LYS A 101 15.20 -12.05 32.76
CA LYS A 101 13.91 -11.47 32.34
C LYS A 101 13.97 -9.95 32.22
N TYR A 102 14.75 -9.27 33.06
CA TYR A 102 14.94 -7.84 33.00
C TYR A 102 15.71 -7.43 31.75
N LYS A 103 16.74 -8.20 31.37
CA LYS A 103 17.43 -8.00 30.09
C LYS A 103 16.47 -8.17 28.91
N GLU A 104 15.71 -9.26 28.87
CA GLU A 104 14.72 -9.51 27.81
C GLU A 104 13.68 -8.38 27.72
N TYR A 105 13.24 -7.87 28.87
CA TYR A 105 12.31 -6.75 28.97
C TYR A 105 12.91 -5.46 28.40
N ASN A 106 14.13 -5.09 28.80
CA ASN A 106 14.81 -3.90 28.28
C ASN A 106 15.09 -4.01 26.77
N ASP A 107 15.51 -5.17 26.29
CA ASP A 107 15.66 -5.42 24.85
C ASP A 107 14.33 -5.21 24.12
N CYS A 108 13.21 -5.64 24.71
CA CYS A 108 11.87 -5.43 24.16
C CYS A 108 11.45 -3.95 24.15
N VAL A 109 11.75 -3.19 25.21
CA VAL A 109 11.49 -1.74 25.28
C VAL A 109 12.29 -1.00 24.22
N ASN A 110 13.56 -1.35 24.03
CA ASN A 110 14.41 -0.78 22.98
C ASN A 110 13.85 -1.05 21.57
N LEU A 111 13.34 -2.26 21.32
CA LEU A 111 12.67 -2.59 20.06
C LEU A 111 11.43 -1.73 19.82
N LEU A 112 10.58 -1.52 20.84
CA LEU A 112 9.41 -0.64 20.74
C LEU A 112 9.83 0.79 20.39
N TYR A 113 10.86 1.33 21.05
CA TYR A 113 11.36 2.68 20.78
C TYR A 113 11.85 2.82 19.32
N ASN A 114 12.73 1.94 18.88
CA ASN A 114 13.31 1.98 17.53
C ASN A 114 12.25 1.84 16.43
N THR A 115 11.22 1.03 16.66
CA THR A 115 10.16 0.82 15.67
C THR A 115 9.27 2.07 15.49
N THR A 116 9.15 2.91 16.53
CA THR A 116 8.30 4.10 16.49
C THR A 116 8.91 5.31 15.79
N THR A 117 10.24 5.46 15.75
CA THR A 117 10.89 6.72 15.34
C THR A 117 11.31 6.79 13.88
N HIS A 118 11.69 5.66 13.25
CA HIS A 118 12.34 5.70 11.94
C HIS A 118 11.51 5.11 10.78
N GLU A 119 10.62 4.16 11.04
CA GLU A 119 10.01 3.38 9.96
C GLU A 119 8.71 3.99 9.40
N THR A 120 7.94 4.74 10.18
CA THR A 120 6.68 5.35 9.74
C THR A 120 6.90 6.47 8.73
N ILE A 121 7.97 7.26 8.89
CA ILE A 121 8.36 8.35 7.97
C ILE A 121 8.67 7.81 6.56
N HIS A 122 9.35 6.66 6.47
CA HIS A 122 9.68 6.04 5.19
C HIS A 122 8.45 5.56 4.44
N LEU A 123 7.49 4.96 5.15
CA LEU A 123 6.21 4.52 4.56
C LEU A 123 5.39 5.72 4.08
N GLN A 124 5.36 6.82 4.83
CA GLN A 124 4.68 8.05 4.41
C GLN A 124 5.22 8.56 3.07
N LYS A 125 6.54 8.65 2.94
CA LYS A 125 7.21 9.09 1.70
C LYS A 125 6.82 8.20 0.52
N LYS A 126 6.88 6.87 0.68
CA LYS A 126 6.45 5.93 -0.36
C LYS A 126 5.00 6.13 -0.79
N ILE A 127 4.10 6.41 0.15
CA ILE A 127 2.69 6.67 -0.17
C ILE A 127 2.55 7.98 -0.96
N LEU A 128 3.29 9.04 -0.58
CA LEU A 128 3.31 10.30 -1.33
C LEU A 128 3.85 10.11 -2.75
N ASP A 129 4.94 9.36 -2.92
CA ASP A 129 5.50 9.05 -4.24
C ASP A 129 4.48 8.29 -5.12
N LEU A 130 3.69 7.39 -4.53
CA LEU A 130 2.62 6.68 -5.24
C LEU A 130 1.49 7.61 -5.68
N VAL A 131 1.11 8.57 -4.83
CA VAL A 131 0.11 9.60 -5.16
C VAL A 131 0.60 10.46 -6.33
N GLU A 132 1.86 10.89 -6.31
CA GLU A 132 2.46 11.68 -7.38
C GLU A 132 2.50 10.88 -8.69
N LYS A 133 3.03 9.65 -8.67
CA LYS A 133 3.06 8.76 -9.84
C LYS A 133 1.68 8.50 -10.43
N ALA A 134 0.65 8.32 -9.59
CA ALA A 134 -0.72 8.13 -10.06
C ALA A 134 -1.29 9.40 -10.70
N GLY A 135 -0.96 10.59 -10.17
CA GLY A 135 -1.35 11.88 -10.75
C GLY A 135 -0.65 12.18 -12.09
N GLU A 136 0.58 11.73 -12.26
CA GLU A 136 1.36 11.89 -13.49
C GLU A 136 1.12 10.80 -14.54
N ASN A 137 0.38 9.75 -14.19
CA ASN A 137 0.20 8.55 -15.01
C ASN A 137 -0.33 8.88 -16.42
N LYS A 138 -1.18 9.92 -16.55
CA LYS A 138 -1.70 10.42 -17.84
C LYS A 138 -0.69 11.24 -18.66
N LYS A 139 0.34 11.83 -18.04
CA LYS A 139 1.35 12.67 -18.72
C LYS A 139 2.56 11.86 -19.19
N ASN A 140 2.91 10.79 -18.47
CA ASN A 140 4.17 10.06 -18.66
C ASN A 140 4.01 8.68 -19.34
N ASN A 141 2.82 8.31 -19.83
CA ASN A 141 2.51 6.97 -20.38
C ASN A 141 2.97 5.83 -19.47
N LEU A 142 2.93 6.04 -18.15
CA LEU A 142 3.23 4.99 -17.18
C LEU A 142 2.08 3.98 -17.21
N HIS A 143 2.42 2.69 -17.26
CA HIS A 143 1.41 1.65 -17.24
C HIS A 143 0.86 1.51 -15.81
N THR A 144 -0.45 1.69 -15.63
CA THR A 144 -1.17 1.56 -14.35
C THR A 144 -0.77 0.30 -13.58
N SER A 145 -0.54 -0.80 -14.29
CA SER A 145 -0.13 -2.08 -13.72
C SER A 145 1.21 -2.04 -12.96
N THR A 146 2.13 -1.15 -13.33
CA THR A 146 3.40 -0.95 -12.61
C THR A 146 3.15 -0.27 -11.27
N ILE A 147 2.35 0.79 -11.23
CA ILE A 147 2.03 1.50 -9.99
C ILE A 147 1.23 0.58 -9.06
N GLN A 148 0.30 -0.22 -9.59
CA GLN A 148 -0.46 -1.20 -8.80
C GLN A 148 0.43 -2.24 -8.11
N LYS A 149 1.54 -2.66 -8.73
CA LYS A 149 2.51 -3.56 -8.07
C LYS A 149 3.16 -2.86 -6.87
N ASP A 150 3.56 -1.61 -7.02
CA ASP A 150 4.15 -0.82 -5.95
C ASP A 150 3.15 -0.56 -4.81
N VAL A 151 1.86 -0.34 -5.14
CA VAL A 151 0.77 -0.23 -4.16
C VAL A 151 0.62 -1.54 -3.37
N LYS A 152 0.55 -2.69 -4.04
CA LYS A 152 0.44 -4.01 -3.38
C LYS A 152 1.63 -4.28 -2.48
N TYR A 153 2.84 -3.99 -2.96
CA TYR A 153 4.05 -4.14 -2.16
C TYR A 153 4.03 -3.26 -0.91
N THR A 154 3.64 -1.99 -1.05
CA THR A 154 3.55 -1.06 0.08
C THR A 154 2.47 -1.47 1.07
N SER A 155 1.34 -2.00 0.60
CA SER A 155 0.30 -2.56 1.46
C SER A 155 0.81 -3.74 2.30
N SER A 156 1.55 -4.67 1.70
CA SER A 156 2.19 -5.78 2.42
C SER A 156 3.21 -5.30 3.44
N LEU A 157 3.95 -4.23 3.14
CA LEU A 157 4.85 -3.61 4.11
C LEU A 157 4.08 -3.07 5.32
N ILE A 158 3.00 -2.30 5.11
CA ILE A 158 2.17 -1.78 6.21
C ILE A 158 1.66 -2.92 7.10
N LEU A 159 1.14 -3.99 6.49
CA LEU A 159 0.63 -5.15 7.23
C LEU A 159 1.73 -5.85 8.03
N ASN A 160 2.89 -6.11 7.41
CA ASN A 160 4.02 -6.73 8.10
C ASN A 160 4.50 -5.88 9.28
N LYS A 161 4.47 -4.55 9.14
CA LYS A 161 4.84 -3.63 10.21
C LYS A 161 3.85 -3.70 11.37
N LYS A 162 2.55 -3.66 11.07
CA LYS A 162 1.50 -3.84 12.08
C LYS A 162 1.71 -5.13 12.87
N ASN A 163 1.85 -6.26 12.18
CA ASN A 163 2.04 -7.56 12.80
C ASN A 163 3.31 -7.62 13.65
N ASN A 164 4.41 -7.02 13.18
CA ASN A 164 5.65 -6.96 13.96
C ASN A 164 5.47 -6.18 15.26
N ILE A 165 4.80 -5.03 15.20
CA ILE A 165 4.54 -4.19 16.39
C ILE A 165 3.60 -4.90 17.37
N GLU A 166 2.56 -5.57 16.87
CA GLU A 166 1.67 -6.41 17.69
C GLU A 166 2.45 -7.51 18.41
N ASN A 167 3.36 -8.20 17.72
CA ASN A 167 4.21 -9.23 18.33
C ASN A 167 5.14 -8.67 19.41
N ILE A 168 5.79 -7.52 19.16
CA ILE A 168 6.64 -6.87 20.16
C ILE A 168 5.79 -6.42 21.37
N CYS A 169 4.60 -5.86 21.13
CA CYS A 169 3.68 -5.45 22.19
C CYS A 169 3.21 -6.64 23.05
N ALA A 170 2.85 -7.77 22.43
CA ALA A 170 2.46 -8.98 23.14
C ALA A 170 3.62 -9.55 23.98
N LYS A 171 4.85 -9.52 23.43
CA LYS A 171 6.05 -9.90 24.18
C LYS A 171 6.30 -8.95 25.36
N PHE A 172 6.12 -7.65 25.15
CA PHE A 172 6.22 -6.65 26.22
C PHE A 172 5.22 -6.94 27.33
N ASP A 173 3.94 -7.16 27.02
CA ASP A 173 2.90 -7.40 28.03
C ASP A 173 3.21 -8.64 28.88
N SER A 174 3.68 -9.71 28.23
CA SER A 174 4.11 -10.94 28.90
C SER A 174 5.31 -10.70 29.83
N LEU A 175 6.35 -10.01 29.35
CA LEU A 175 7.53 -9.70 30.15
C LEU A 175 7.23 -8.72 31.28
N HIS A 176 6.39 -7.72 31.01
CA HIS A 176 5.94 -6.74 31.99
C HIS A 176 5.19 -7.41 33.13
N PHE A 177 4.28 -8.34 32.82
CA PHE A 177 3.59 -9.13 33.84
C PHE A 177 4.57 -9.89 34.73
N VAL A 178 5.53 -10.60 34.13
CA VAL A 178 6.56 -11.34 34.88
C VAL A 178 7.42 -10.40 35.73
N ILE A 179 7.88 -9.29 35.16
CA ILE A 179 8.77 -8.34 35.83
C ILE A 179 8.06 -7.64 36.99
N ASN A 180 6.78 -7.32 36.85
CA ASN A 180 6.01 -6.71 37.93
C ASN A 180 5.87 -7.60 39.17
N THR A 181 5.99 -8.93 39.05
CA THR A 181 6.00 -9.82 40.22
C THR A 181 7.17 -9.57 41.18
N TYR A 182 8.22 -8.91 40.70
CA TYR A 182 9.39 -8.52 41.48
C TYR A 182 9.27 -7.12 42.08
N ILE A 183 8.34 -6.30 41.58
CA ILE A 183 8.04 -4.98 42.11
C ILE A 183 7.04 -5.17 43.26
N LYS A 184 7.52 -5.02 44.50
CA LYS A 184 6.69 -5.07 45.72
C LYS A 184 6.00 -3.73 46.00
#